data_AF-A0A8J1LLC3-F1
#
_entry.id   AF-A0A8J1LLC3-F1
#
_cell.length_a   1.000
_cell.length_b   1.000
_cell.length_c   1.000
_cell.angle_alpha   90.00
_cell.angle_beta   90.00
_cell.angle_gamma   90.00
#
_symmetry.space_group_name_H-M   'P 1'
#
loop_
_entity.id
_entity.type
_entity.pdbx_description
1 polymer ?
#
loop_
_entity_poly.entity_id
_entity_poly.type
_entity_poly.pdbx_seq_one_letter_code
_entity_poly.pdbx_strand_id
1 'polypeptide(L)'
;MMRVARIDSDPEQKKIDLEKMGLKFLERGYPQSLIRQTMDTVALMDREQLLQKKVHHVEGGDMKDMYYVSKFNPHSRDTKRAVMNYWEIVASDEVMGKRVPHRPRFSYSRNTNLKEHLSPSDPVGKYAQTPVQHFLTPRPGVYRCTGCVVCNTLILGTEFRHPRTGKSYKIRQRMTCTTTMVVYIIKCPCGLLYCGKTVRQLKERVSMHRASIRAALDTNRIIDPSKQDIAQQPVAKHWREAKHSPAQFKCMPIDHVPKPPRGGDIEKLLLKREAFWIFELDCVAPKGLNGQLQLNCFLT
;
A
#
# COMPACT_ATOMS: atom_id res chain seq x y z
N MET A 1 14.07 -22.49 8.85
CA MET A 1 15.53 -22.48 9.14
C MET A 1 16.36 -22.96 7.96
N MET A 2 16.06 -24.08 7.29
CA MET A 2 16.81 -24.53 6.09
C MET A 2 17.00 -23.46 4.98
N ARG A 3 16.04 -22.54 4.83
CA ARG A 3 16.17 -21.40 3.91
C ARG A 3 17.34 -20.47 4.25
N VAL A 4 17.65 -20.26 5.53
CA VAL A 4 18.77 -19.44 6.01
C VAL A 4 20.08 -20.07 5.54
N ALA A 5 20.26 -21.36 5.78
CA ALA A 5 21.42 -22.13 5.32
C ALA A 5 21.62 -22.16 3.79
N ARG A 6 20.56 -21.91 3.00
CA ARG A 6 20.67 -21.77 1.54
C ARG A 6 21.08 -20.36 1.09
N ILE A 7 20.58 -19.33 1.78
CA ILE A 7 20.73 -17.92 1.40
C ILE A 7 22.11 -17.41 1.82
N ASP A 8 22.50 -17.68 3.06
CA ASP A 8 23.72 -17.13 3.64
C ASP A 8 24.93 -17.99 3.26
N SER A 9 25.89 -17.37 2.57
CA SER A 9 27.16 -18.01 2.21
C SER A 9 28.22 -17.88 3.30
N ASP A 10 28.11 -16.86 4.16
CA ASP A 10 29.01 -16.61 5.28
C ASP A 10 28.53 -17.37 6.53
N PRO A 11 29.37 -18.24 7.15
CA PRO A 11 29.00 -18.99 8.34
C PRO A 11 28.64 -18.12 9.56
N GLU A 12 29.27 -16.96 9.74
CA GLU A 12 28.98 -16.06 10.86
C GLU A 12 27.61 -15.40 10.69
N GLN A 13 27.33 -14.88 9.48
CA GLN A 13 26.02 -14.33 9.15
C GLN A 13 24.90 -15.38 9.23
N LYS A 14 25.17 -16.62 8.78
CA LYS A 14 24.25 -17.77 8.91
C LYS A 14 23.85 -18.00 10.37
N LYS A 15 24.79 -17.90 11.31
CA LYS A 15 24.52 -18.09 12.74
C LYS A 15 23.62 -16.98 13.28
N ILE A 16 23.93 -15.73 12.97
CA ILE A 16 23.13 -14.55 13.37
C ILE A 16 21.69 -14.67 12.84
N ASP A 17 21.53 -15.03 11.57
CA ASP A 17 20.19 -15.14 10.96
C ASP A 17 19.41 -16.38 11.43
N LEU A 18 20.11 -17.46 11.79
CA LEU A 18 19.49 -18.62 12.45
C LEU A 18 18.95 -18.26 13.84
N GLU A 19 19.73 -17.55 14.66
CA GLU A 19 19.29 -17.07 15.98
C GLU A 19 18.10 -16.11 15.85
N LYS A 20 18.19 -15.14 14.95
CA LYS A 20 17.09 -14.22 14.64
C LYS A 20 15.83 -14.94 14.17
N MET A 21 15.98 -16.01 13.39
CA MET A 21 14.87 -16.85 12.98
C MET A 21 14.33 -17.70 14.14
N GLY A 22 15.18 -18.17 15.04
CA GLY A 22 14.81 -18.89 16.26
C GLY A 22 13.95 -18.04 17.19
N LEU A 23 14.39 -16.82 17.49
CA LEU A 23 13.64 -15.84 18.30
C LEU A 23 12.24 -15.59 17.72
N LYS A 24 12.16 -15.40 16.41
CA LYS A 24 10.89 -15.25 15.68
C LYS A 24 9.94 -16.45 15.84
N PHE A 25 10.45 -17.68 15.94
CA PHE A 25 9.61 -18.85 16.18
C PHE A 25 9.22 -18.96 17.65
N LEU A 26 10.11 -18.60 18.57
CA LEU A 26 9.82 -18.57 20.00
C LEU A 26 8.68 -17.57 20.31
N GLU A 27 8.75 -16.36 19.75
CA GLU A 27 7.69 -15.33 19.86
C GLU A 27 6.32 -15.81 19.33
N ARG A 28 6.33 -16.79 18.41
CA ARG A 28 5.10 -17.39 17.85
C ARG A 28 4.55 -18.55 18.68
N GLY A 29 5.20 -18.89 19.79
CA GLY A 29 4.79 -19.97 20.70
C GLY A 29 5.25 -21.36 20.27
N TYR A 30 6.24 -21.47 19.37
CA TYR A 30 6.81 -22.78 19.04
C TYR A 30 7.67 -23.30 20.21
N PRO A 31 7.65 -24.62 20.52
CA PRO A 31 8.44 -25.19 21.62
C PRO A 31 9.94 -24.94 21.45
N GLN A 32 10.60 -24.48 22.52
CA GLN A 32 12.03 -24.14 22.49
C GLN A 32 12.92 -25.35 22.14
N SER A 33 12.55 -26.55 22.59
CA SER A 33 13.24 -27.81 22.27
C SER A 33 13.29 -28.08 20.77
N LEU A 34 12.14 -27.95 20.09
CA LEU A 34 12.02 -28.14 18.65
C LEU A 34 12.86 -27.10 17.88
N ILE A 35 12.85 -25.85 18.34
CA ILE A 35 13.63 -24.76 17.73
C ILE A 35 15.12 -25.08 17.80
N ARG A 36 15.63 -25.44 18.99
CA ARG A 36 17.05 -25.80 19.18
C ARG A 36 17.46 -26.99 18.32
N GLN A 37 16.70 -28.08 18.38
CA GLN A 37 16.97 -29.28 17.57
C GLN A 37 17.03 -28.95 16.07
N THR A 38 16.12 -28.08 15.59
CA THR A 38 16.11 -27.66 14.18
C THR A 38 17.30 -26.77 13.85
N MET A 39 17.73 -25.88 14.77
CA MET A 39 18.93 -25.06 14.57
C MET A 39 20.18 -25.93 14.48
N ASP A 40 20.33 -26.91 15.37
CA ASP A 40 21.47 -27.83 15.39
C ASP A 40 21.52 -28.66 14.09
N THR A 41 20.37 -29.19 13.66
CA THR A 41 20.26 -29.94 12.40
C THR A 41 20.66 -29.08 11.20
N VAL A 42 20.20 -27.81 11.14
CA VAL A 42 20.47 -26.91 10.01
C VAL A 42 21.90 -26.35 10.05
N ALA A 43 22.51 -26.25 11.22
CA ALA A 43 23.91 -25.89 11.37
C ALA A 43 24.82 -26.93 10.71
N LEU A 44 24.50 -28.21 10.88
CA LEU A 44 25.24 -29.36 10.34
C LEU A 44 25.01 -29.64 8.85
N MET A 45 23.97 -29.06 8.23
CA MET A 45 23.69 -29.27 6.80
C MET A 45 24.67 -28.51 5.91
N ASP A 46 25.19 -29.20 4.91
CA ASP A 46 26.01 -28.61 3.86
C ASP A 46 25.16 -27.79 2.86
N ARG A 47 25.68 -26.62 2.48
CA ARG A 47 25.01 -25.69 1.59
C ARG A 47 24.95 -26.24 0.16
N GLU A 48 25.98 -26.94 -0.31
CA GLU A 48 26.01 -27.46 -1.68
C GLU A 48 24.94 -28.53 -1.86
N GLN A 49 24.83 -29.45 -0.91
CA GLN A 49 23.74 -30.43 -0.86
C GLN A 49 22.36 -29.76 -0.86
N LEU A 50 22.20 -28.68 -0.10
CA LEU A 50 20.96 -27.93 -0.08
C LEU A 50 20.67 -27.23 -1.41
N LEU A 51 21.65 -26.83 -2.21
CA LEU A 51 21.43 -26.13 -3.47
C LEU A 51 21.15 -27.05 -4.66
N GLN A 52 21.38 -28.35 -4.53
CA GLN A 52 21.11 -29.31 -5.60
C GLN A 52 19.64 -29.23 -6.06
N LYS A 53 19.44 -28.94 -7.35
CA LYS A 53 18.12 -28.99 -7.97
C LYS A 53 17.65 -30.44 -7.98
N LYS A 54 16.47 -30.68 -7.41
CA LYS A 54 15.77 -31.93 -7.67
C LYS A 54 15.43 -31.97 -9.15
N VAL A 55 15.96 -32.98 -9.85
CA VAL A 55 15.65 -33.24 -11.24
C VAL A 55 14.20 -33.72 -11.29
N HIS A 56 13.30 -32.84 -11.73
CA HIS A 56 11.98 -33.27 -12.16
C HIS A 56 12.10 -33.67 -13.63
N HIS A 57 11.84 -34.94 -13.94
CA HIS A 57 11.59 -35.36 -15.32
C HIS A 57 10.32 -34.65 -15.79
N VAL A 58 10.50 -33.53 -16.50
CA VAL A 58 9.42 -32.87 -17.21
C VAL A 58 9.37 -33.52 -18.59
N GLU A 59 8.44 -34.43 -18.77
CA GLU A 59 8.11 -34.95 -20.10
C GLU A 59 7.58 -33.79 -20.97
N GLY A 60 8.33 -33.48 -22.03
CA GLY A 60 7.80 -32.95 -23.29
C GLY A 60 6.85 -31.76 -23.23
N GLY A 61 7.11 -30.74 -22.39
CA GLY A 61 6.40 -29.47 -22.47
C GLY A 61 6.89 -28.67 -23.68
N ASP A 62 6.12 -28.64 -24.76
CA ASP A 62 6.41 -27.85 -25.96
C ASP A 62 6.62 -26.38 -25.56
N MET A 63 7.82 -25.84 -25.79
CA MET A 63 8.30 -24.55 -25.26
C MET A 63 7.55 -23.31 -25.84
N LYS A 64 6.45 -23.55 -26.56
CA LYS A 64 5.64 -22.58 -27.29
C LYS A 64 4.36 -22.17 -26.55
N ASP A 65 3.92 -22.93 -25.55
CA ASP A 65 2.70 -22.61 -24.79
C ASP A 65 2.99 -21.59 -23.69
N MET A 66 2.62 -20.32 -23.91
CA MET A 66 2.69 -19.31 -22.85
C MET A 66 1.43 -19.30 -21.99
N TYR A 67 1.61 -19.29 -20.67
CA TYR A 67 0.53 -19.27 -19.70
C TYR A 67 0.40 -17.90 -19.03
N TYR A 68 -0.78 -17.30 -19.13
CA TYR A 68 -1.22 -16.26 -18.23
C TYR A 68 -1.65 -16.91 -16.91
N VAL A 69 -0.81 -16.79 -15.88
CA VAL A 69 -1.07 -17.32 -14.55
C VAL A 69 -1.60 -16.21 -13.64
N SER A 70 -2.83 -16.37 -13.15
CA SER A 70 -3.43 -15.44 -12.18
C SER A 70 -4.09 -16.20 -11.03
N LYS A 71 -4.57 -15.50 -9.99
CA LYS A 71 -5.46 -16.11 -8.99
C LYS A 71 -6.88 -16.14 -9.52
N PHE A 72 -7.58 -17.25 -9.34
CA PHE A 72 -8.99 -17.34 -9.71
C PHE A 72 -9.83 -16.28 -8.97
N ASN A 73 -10.59 -15.48 -9.70
CA ASN A 73 -11.57 -14.55 -9.15
C ASN A 73 -12.88 -14.65 -9.97
N PRO A 74 -14.03 -14.19 -9.43
CA PRO A 74 -15.31 -14.28 -10.16
C PRO A 74 -15.30 -13.64 -11.55
N HIS A 75 -14.49 -12.58 -11.73
CA HIS A 75 -14.32 -11.85 -12.99
C HIS A 75 -13.21 -12.43 -13.89
N SER A 76 -12.53 -13.52 -13.50
CA SER A 76 -11.44 -14.11 -14.28
C SER A 76 -11.91 -14.58 -15.65
N ARG A 77 -13.19 -14.97 -15.76
CA ARG A 77 -13.83 -15.31 -17.04
C ARG A 77 -13.99 -14.07 -17.93
N ASP A 78 -14.39 -12.95 -17.35
CA ASP A 78 -14.54 -11.69 -18.07
C ASP A 78 -13.18 -11.15 -18.54
N THR A 79 -12.15 -11.24 -17.70
CA THR A 79 -10.77 -10.90 -18.07
C THR A 79 -10.27 -11.79 -19.21
N LYS A 80 -10.48 -13.10 -19.12
CA LYS A 80 -10.12 -14.03 -20.21
C LYS A 80 -10.84 -13.67 -21.50
N ARG A 81 -12.14 -13.39 -21.42
CA ARG A 81 -12.95 -13.00 -22.59
C ARG A 81 -12.42 -11.71 -23.21
N ALA A 82 -12.15 -10.68 -22.40
CA ALA A 82 -11.62 -9.41 -22.86
C ALA A 82 -10.27 -9.59 -23.57
N VAL A 83 -9.32 -10.29 -22.95
CA VAL A 83 -8.00 -10.52 -23.56
C VAL A 83 -8.09 -11.33 -24.85
N MET A 84 -8.95 -12.33 -24.91
CA MET A 84 -9.13 -13.15 -26.12
C MET A 84 -9.83 -12.40 -27.25
N ASN A 85 -10.80 -11.55 -26.93
CA ASN A 85 -11.54 -10.74 -27.91
C ASN A 85 -10.66 -9.63 -28.51
N TYR A 86 -9.85 -8.97 -27.68
CA TYR A 86 -8.98 -7.87 -28.09
C TYR A 86 -7.53 -8.32 -28.33
N TRP A 87 -7.31 -9.63 -28.57
CA TRP A 87 -5.97 -10.20 -28.72
C TRP A 87 -5.20 -9.58 -29.88
N GLU A 88 -5.87 -9.30 -30.98
CA GLU A 88 -5.25 -8.73 -32.19
C GLU A 88 -4.62 -7.36 -31.92
N ILE A 89 -5.26 -6.56 -31.06
CA ILE A 89 -4.71 -5.27 -30.60
C ILE A 89 -3.42 -5.50 -29.81
N VAL A 90 -3.42 -6.48 -28.89
CA VAL A 90 -2.23 -6.81 -28.09
C VAL A 90 -1.10 -7.36 -28.96
N ALA A 91 -1.43 -8.15 -29.98
CA ALA A 91 -0.46 -8.71 -30.92
C ALA A 91 0.14 -7.64 -31.85
N SER A 92 -0.60 -6.56 -32.12
CA SER A 92 -0.12 -5.44 -32.94
C SER A 92 0.88 -4.52 -32.22
N ASP A 93 0.98 -4.61 -30.89
CA ASP A 93 1.92 -3.81 -30.10
C ASP A 93 3.36 -4.26 -30.31
N GLU A 94 4.27 -3.31 -30.51
CA GLU A 94 5.65 -3.59 -30.90
C GLU A 94 6.44 -4.36 -29.83
N VAL A 95 6.09 -4.17 -28.55
CA VAL A 95 6.76 -4.81 -27.42
C VAL A 95 6.09 -6.13 -27.08
N MET A 96 4.76 -6.14 -26.97
CA MET A 96 3.98 -7.29 -26.55
C MET A 96 3.87 -8.34 -27.66
N GLY A 97 3.71 -7.94 -28.92
CA GLY A 97 3.68 -8.88 -30.06
C GLY A 97 4.98 -9.66 -30.22
N LYS A 98 6.14 -9.01 -30.00
CA LYS A 98 7.46 -9.68 -30.02
C LYS A 98 7.63 -10.68 -28.86
N ARG A 99 7.08 -10.36 -27.68
CA ARG A 99 7.22 -11.19 -26.46
C ARG A 99 6.16 -12.29 -26.35
N VAL A 100 4.99 -12.10 -26.97
CA VAL A 100 3.84 -12.99 -26.89
C VAL A 100 3.33 -13.33 -28.30
N PRO A 101 3.97 -14.29 -28.99
CA PRO A 101 3.65 -14.58 -30.38
C PRO A 101 2.30 -15.28 -30.57
N HIS A 102 1.78 -15.96 -29.54
CA HIS A 102 0.53 -16.73 -29.59
C HIS A 102 -0.40 -16.33 -28.46
N ARG A 103 -1.70 -16.60 -28.65
CA ARG A 103 -2.72 -16.40 -27.62
C ARG A 103 -2.33 -17.15 -26.34
N PRO A 104 -2.22 -16.47 -25.19
CA PRO A 104 -1.81 -17.13 -23.96
C PRO A 104 -2.90 -18.06 -23.44
N ARG A 105 -2.50 -19.19 -22.88
CA ARG A 105 -3.39 -20.07 -22.12
C ARG A 105 -3.64 -19.47 -20.75
N PHE A 106 -4.87 -19.55 -20.27
CA PHE A 106 -5.24 -19.02 -18.96
C PHE A 106 -5.17 -20.12 -17.91
N SER A 107 -4.28 -19.95 -16.94
CA SER A 107 -4.17 -20.82 -15.78
C SER A 107 -4.48 -20.04 -14.52
N TYR A 108 -5.26 -20.66 -13.64
CA TYR A 108 -5.68 -20.03 -12.40
C TYR A 108 -5.12 -20.80 -11.21
N SER A 109 -4.28 -20.14 -10.44
CA SER A 109 -3.93 -20.58 -9.09
C SER A 109 -5.13 -20.41 -8.15
N ARG A 110 -5.19 -21.25 -7.12
CA ARG A 110 -6.27 -21.18 -6.12
C ARG A 110 -6.29 -19.81 -5.43
N ASN A 111 -7.48 -19.26 -5.26
CA ASN A 111 -7.63 -18.05 -4.45
C ASN A 111 -7.47 -18.38 -2.96
N THR A 112 -7.33 -17.34 -2.15
CA THR A 112 -7.28 -17.48 -0.70
C THR A 112 -8.60 -18.02 -0.18
N ASN A 113 -8.56 -19.15 0.51
CA ASN A 113 -9.75 -19.75 1.10
C ASN A 113 -10.04 -19.18 2.50
N LEU A 114 -11.19 -19.55 3.07
CA LEU A 114 -11.60 -19.10 4.39
C LEU A 114 -10.58 -19.49 5.47
N LYS A 115 -10.00 -20.70 5.39
CA LYS A 115 -8.93 -21.14 6.31
C LYS A 115 -7.74 -20.19 6.30
N GLU A 116 -7.29 -19.72 5.13
CA GLU A 116 -6.17 -18.77 5.03
C GLU A 116 -6.53 -17.37 5.53
N HIS A 117 -7.79 -16.96 5.42
CA HIS A 117 -8.28 -15.71 6.02
C HIS A 117 -8.36 -15.78 7.55
N LEU A 118 -8.90 -16.89 8.07
CA LEU A 118 -9.18 -17.08 9.49
C LEU A 118 -7.95 -17.54 10.29
N SER A 119 -7.07 -18.34 9.68
CA SER A 119 -5.88 -18.92 10.31
C SER A 119 -4.61 -18.46 9.61
N PRO A 120 -4.25 -17.16 9.69
CA PRO A 120 -3.00 -16.68 9.14
C PRO A 120 -1.83 -17.37 9.85
N SER A 121 -0.76 -17.65 9.11
CA SER A 121 0.44 -18.32 9.66
C SER A 121 1.21 -17.47 10.69
N ASP A 122 0.73 -16.26 11.01
CA ASP A 122 1.22 -15.44 12.11
C ASP A 122 0.04 -15.04 12.99
N PRO A 123 -0.31 -15.86 13.98
CA PRO A 123 -1.44 -15.59 14.86
C PRO A 123 -1.18 -14.37 15.76
N VAL A 124 0.08 -14.09 16.11
CA VAL A 124 0.47 -13.17 17.18
C VAL A 124 -0.03 -11.75 16.91
N GLY A 125 0.10 -11.25 15.67
CA GLY A 125 -0.34 -9.90 15.34
C GLY A 125 -1.86 -9.67 15.40
N LYS A 126 -2.68 -10.70 15.11
CA LYS A 126 -4.15 -10.58 15.17
C LYS A 126 -4.68 -10.72 16.59
N TYR A 127 -4.09 -11.60 17.39
CA TYR A 127 -4.57 -11.87 18.75
C TYR A 127 -3.98 -10.93 19.81
N ALA A 128 -2.75 -10.41 19.62
CA ALA A 128 -2.14 -9.48 20.58
C ALA A 128 -2.65 -8.02 20.44
N GLN A 129 -3.23 -7.66 19.28
CA GLN A 129 -3.66 -6.28 18.99
C GLN A 129 -5.18 -6.08 18.97
N THR A 130 -5.96 -7.02 19.48
CA THR A 130 -7.37 -6.74 19.77
C THR A 130 -7.43 -6.23 21.20
N PRO A 131 -7.28 -4.92 21.47
CA PRO A 131 -7.53 -4.42 22.81
C PRO A 131 -8.98 -4.79 23.13
N VAL A 132 -9.16 -5.56 24.20
CA VAL A 132 -10.47 -5.78 24.82
C VAL A 132 -11.08 -4.39 24.96
N GLN A 133 -12.25 -4.16 24.35
CA GLN A 133 -12.92 -2.86 24.36
C GLN A 133 -13.31 -2.51 25.80
N HIS A 134 -12.40 -1.87 26.53
CA HIS A 134 -12.63 -1.31 27.84
C HIS A 134 -12.84 0.21 27.71
N PHE A 135 -13.42 0.84 28.73
CA PHE A 135 -13.64 2.29 28.77
C PHE A 135 -12.37 3.13 28.50
N LEU A 136 -11.19 2.58 28.78
CA LEU A 136 -9.88 3.21 28.56
C LEU A 136 -9.33 3.03 27.14
N THR A 137 -10.00 2.24 26.28
CA THR A 137 -9.51 2.02 24.92
C THR A 137 -9.67 3.30 24.09
N PRO A 138 -8.62 3.74 23.39
CA PRO A 138 -8.69 4.97 22.60
C PRO A 138 -9.73 4.82 21.49
N ARG A 139 -10.80 5.62 21.56
CA ARG A 139 -11.85 5.62 20.53
C ARG A 139 -11.26 5.98 19.16
N PRO A 140 -11.62 5.25 18.08
CA PRO A 140 -11.27 5.63 16.72
C PRO A 140 -11.75 7.03 16.36
N GLY A 141 -11.13 7.64 15.34
CA GLY A 141 -11.47 8.98 14.88
C GLY A 141 -10.27 9.92 14.79
N VAL A 142 -10.52 11.14 14.33
CA VAL A 142 -9.52 12.21 14.20
C VAL A 142 -9.60 13.15 15.39
N TYR A 143 -8.48 13.31 16.08
CA TYR A 143 -8.37 14.14 17.28
C TYR A 143 -7.24 15.17 17.14
N ARG A 144 -7.36 16.27 17.88
CA ARG A 144 -6.29 17.26 17.96
C ARG A 144 -5.13 16.70 18.78
N CYS A 145 -3.92 17.01 18.34
CA CYS A 145 -2.72 16.90 19.17
C CYS A 145 -2.62 18.18 20.04
N THR A 146 -1.95 18.10 21.20
CA THR A 146 -1.83 19.22 22.13
C THR A 146 -0.93 20.33 21.56
N GLY A 147 -1.33 21.61 21.70
CA GLY A 147 -0.51 22.77 21.35
C GLY A 147 -0.15 22.98 19.87
N CYS A 148 -0.81 22.30 18.93
CA CYS A 148 -0.42 22.36 17.51
C CYS A 148 -1.30 23.29 16.67
N VAL A 149 -0.69 24.30 16.03
CA VAL A 149 -1.36 25.26 15.14
C VAL A 149 -2.02 24.58 13.93
N VAL A 150 -1.41 23.51 13.40
CA VAL A 150 -1.93 22.78 12.23
C VAL A 150 -3.26 22.09 12.54
N CYS A 151 -3.54 21.76 13.81
CA CYS A 151 -4.80 21.10 14.20
C CYS A 151 -6.05 21.94 13.90
N ASN A 152 -5.93 23.26 13.77
CA ASN A 152 -7.06 24.13 13.41
C ASN A 152 -7.55 23.90 11.97
N THR A 153 -6.70 23.31 11.14
CA THR A 153 -7.04 22.90 9.77
C THR A 153 -7.60 21.48 9.68
N LEU A 154 -7.50 20.69 10.76
CA LEU A 154 -8.00 19.32 10.76
C LEU A 154 -9.52 19.32 10.95
N ILE A 155 -10.18 18.52 10.11
CA ILE A 155 -11.56 18.12 10.30
C ILE A 155 -11.54 16.98 11.31
N LEU A 156 -12.17 17.20 12.45
CA LEU A 156 -12.31 16.20 13.50
C LEU A 156 -13.57 15.38 13.28
N GLY A 157 -13.56 14.13 13.74
CA GLY A 157 -14.73 13.26 13.64
C GLY A 157 -14.36 11.79 13.62
N THR A 158 -15.39 10.95 13.73
CA THR A 158 -15.30 9.49 13.68
C THR A 158 -15.71 8.93 12.32
N GLU A 159 -16.26 9.77 11.44
CA GLU A 159 -16.68 9.40 10.10
C GLU A 159 -16.49 10.55 9.11
N PHE A 160 -16.50 10.22 7.82
CA PHE A 160 -16.56 11.18 6.73
C PHE A 160 -17.50 10.68 5.63
N ARG A 161 -18.03 11.58 4.82
CA ARG A 161 -19.01 11.26 3.77
C ARG A 161 -18.43 11.47 2.39
N HIS A 162 -18.85 10.62 1.45
CA HIS A 162 -18.60 10.80 0.03
C HIS A 162 -19.23 12.12 -0.45
N PRO A 163 -18.53 12.95 -1.23
CA PRO A 163 -18.99 14.31 -1.58
C PRO A 163 -20.28 14.32 -2.41
N ARG A 164 -20.50 13.31 -3.27
CA ARG A 164 -21.71 13.18 -4.11
C ARG A 164 -22.74 12.18 -3.62
N THR A 165 -22.35 10.91 -3.43
CA THR A 165 -23.29 9.84 -3.03
C THR A 165 -23.76 9.95 -1.57
N GLY A 166 -23.11 10.77 -0.74
CA GLY A 166 -23.43 10.89 0.69
C GLY A 166 -23.07 9.65 1.54
N LYS A 167 -22.55 8.58 0.93
CA LYS A 167 -22.13 7.35 1.61
C LYS A 167 -21.16 7.66 2.76
N SER A 168 -21.48 7.19 3.97
CA SER A 168 -20.66 7.40 5.17
C SER A 168 -19.59 6.33 5.33
N TYR A 169 -18.38 6.75 5.70
CA TYR A 169 -17.23 5.91 6.00
C TYR A 169 -16.76 6.17 7.43
N LYS A 170 -16.77 5.12 8.26
CA LYS A 170 -16.26 5.18 9.64
C LYS A 170 -14.74 5.07 9.65
N ILE A 171 -14.11 5.95 10.42
CA ILE A 171 -12.68 5.90 10.69
C ILE A 171 -12.40 4.77 11.69
N ARG A 172 -11.48 3.88 11.32
CA ARG A 172 -11.21 2.64 12.07
C ARG A 172 -10.12 2.81 13.13
N GLN A 173 -9.23 3.78 12.99
CA GLN A 173 -8.11 4.01 13.88
C GLN A 173 -8.18 5.41 14.51
N ARG A 174 -7.56 5.57 15.68
CA ARG A 174 -7.34 6.89 16.26
C ARG A 174 -6.19 7.57 15.53
N MET A 175 -6.44 8.74 14.94
CA MET A 175 -5.46 9.50 14.18
C MET A 175 -5.39 10.94 14.68
N THR A 176 -4.22 11.56 14.55
CA THR A 176 -3.98 12.95 14.89
C THR A 176 -3.06 13.60 13.85
N CYS A 177 -2.70 14.86 14.08
CA CYS A 177 -1.72 15.59 13.29
C CYS A 177 -0.33 14.90 13.22
N THR A 178 0.02 14.06 14.22
CA THR A 178 1.34 13.43 14.33
C THR A 178 1.38 12.03 13.72
N THR A 179 0.23 11.47 13.31
CA THR A 179 0.18 10.14 12.71
C THR A 179 0.94 10.11 11.39
N THR A 180 1.76 9.07 11.21
CA THR A 180 2.54 8.76 10.01
C THR A 180 1.83 7.68 9.19
N MET A 181 2.24 7.46 7.94
CA MET A 181 1.64 6.43 7.06
C MET A 181 0.11 6.56 6.90
N VAL A 182 -0.36 7.78 6.63
CA VAL A 182 -1.78 8.07 6.49
C VAL A 182 -2.16 8.41 5.06
N VAL A 183 -3.38 8.03 4.69
CA VAL A 183 -4.11 8.61 3.57
C VAL A 183 -5.04 9.69 4.13
N TYR A 184 -5.03 10.86 3.51
CA TYR A 184 -5.82 12.01 3.93
C TYR A 184 -6.56 12.62 2.75
N ILE A 185 -7.63 13.34 3.07
CA ILE A 185 -8.36 14.16 2.11
C ILE A 185 -8.23 15.64 2.45
N ILE A 186 -8.20 16.50 1.43
CA ILE A 186 -8.37 17.94 1.57
C ILE A 186 -9.74 18.28 1.01
N LYS A 187 -10.56 18.97 1.81
CA LYS A 187 -11.88 19.44 1.41
C LYS A 187 -11.78 20.87 0.90
N CYS A 188 -12.18 21.06 -0.36
CA CYS A 188 -12.30 22.37 -0.96
C CYS A 188 -13.68 22.98 -0.64
N PRO A 189 -13.79 24.31 -0.45
CA PRO A 189 -15.07 25.01 -0.36
C PRO A 189 -16.01 24.74 -1.54
N CYS A 190 -15.48 24.45 -2.74
CA CYS A 190 -16.25 24.06 -3.92
C CYS A 190 -16.93 22.68 -3.80
N GLY A 191 -16.75 21.94 -2.70
CA GLY A 191 -17.25 20.58 -2.54
C GLY A 191 -16.38 19.50 -3.21
N LEU A 192 -15.25 19.89 -3.80
CA LEU A 192 -14.27 18.98 -4.40
C LEU A 192 -13.34 18.39 -3.35
N LEU A 193 -12.91 17.15 -3.57
CA LEU A 193 -11.92 16.47 -2.73
C LEU A 193 -10.60 16.29 -3.47
N TYR A 194 -9.50 16.47 -2.73
CA TYR A 194 -8.19 15.93 -3.06
C TYR A 194 -7.91 14.77 -2.12
N CYS A 195 -7.39 13.65 -2.62
CA CYS A 195 -6.88 12.56 -1.79
C CYS A 195 -5.37 12.42 -1.98
N GLY A 196 -4.64 12.27 -0.88
CA GLY A 196 -3.19 12.12 -0.90
C GLY A 196 -2.69 11.20 0.19
N LYS A 197 -1.47 10.68 0.02
CA LYS A 197 -0.74 9.94 1.07
C LYS A 197 0.44 10.69 1.66
N THR A 198 0.85 10.27 2.86
CA THR A 198 2.11 10.70 3.47
C THR A 198 2.73 9.59 4.32
N VAL A 199 4.03 9.40 4.13
CA VAL A 199 4.88 8.57 5.00
C VAL A 199 5.24 9.34 6.27
N ARG A 200 5.51 10.64 6.14
CA ARG A 200 5.82 11.57 7.24
C ARG A 200 4.57 11.90 8.07
N GLN A 201 4.76 12.63 9.17
CA GLN A 201 3.64 13.10 10.00
C GLN A 201 2.67 13.96 9.17
N LEU A 202 1.36 13.77 9.38
CA LEU A 202 0.34 14.53 8.66
C LEU A 202 0.54 16.05 8.75
N LYS A 203 0.95 16.56 9.91
CA LYS A 203 1.18 18.00 10.14
C LYS A 203 2.21 18.58 9.18
N GLU A 204 3.27 17.85 8.86
CA GLU A 204 4.31 18.28 7.93
C GLU A 204 3.74 18.39 6.53
N ARG A 205 2.99 17.36 6.09
CA ARG A 205 2.37 17.35 4.78
C ARG A 205 1.32 18.46 4.62
N VAL A 206 0.54 18.73 5.66
CA VAL A 206 -0.42 19.85 5.69
C VAL A 206 0.30 21.19 5.60
N SER A 207 1.39 21.39 6.35
CA SER A 207 2.21 22.60 6.26
C SER A 207 2.76 22.83 4.85
N MET A 208 3.22 21.76 4.19
CA MET A 208 3.67 21.83 2.79
C MET A 208 2.55 22.29 1.86
N HIS A 209 1.36 21.69 1.94
CA HIS A 209 0.21 22.13 1.12
C HIS A 209 -0.14 23.61 1.34
N ARG A 210 -0.12 24.07 2.60
CA ARG A 210 -0.37 25.48 2.94
C ARG A 210 0.70 26.41 2.37
N ALA A 211 1.97 26.00 2.40
CA ALA A 211 3.05 26.75 1.79
C ALA A 211 2.88 26.84 0.26
N SER A 212 2.55 25.73 -0.40
CA SER A 212 2.24 25.71 -1.84
C SER A 212 1.08 26.65 -2.20
N ILE A 213 0.00 26.67 -1.42
CA ILE A 213 -1.15 27.57 -1.64
C ILE A 213 -0.72 29.04 -1.49
N ARG A 214 0.02 29.38 -0.42
CA ARG A 214 0.51 30.76 -0.24
C ARG A 214 1.41 31.20 -1.40
N ALA A 215 2.31 30.32 -1.83
CA ALA A 215 3.20 30.55 -2.96
C ALA A 215 2.45 30.70 -4.29
N ALA A 216 1.28 30.07 -4.45
CA ALA A 216 0.43 30.24 -5.62
C ALA A 216 -0.35 31.56 -5.61
N LEU A 217 -0.70 32.07 -4.43
CA LEU A 217 -1.46 33.32 -4.27
C LEU A 217 -0.58 34.57 -4.26
N ASP A 218 0.72 34.42 -4.02
CA ASP A 218 1.69 35.51 -4.06
C ASP A 218 2.02 35.88 -5.51
N THR A 219 1.58 37.06 -5.94
CA THR A 219 1.82 37.60 -7.30
C THR A 219 3.26 38.05 -7.52
N ASN A 220 4.01 38.34 -6.45
CA ASN A 220 5.37 38.88 -6.52
C ASN A 220 6.43 37.79 -6.33
N ARG A 221 6.02 36.52 -6.34
CA ARG A 221 6.91 35.41 -6.09
C ARG A 221 7.91 35.24 -7.23
N ILE A 222 9.20 35.26 -6.86
CA ILE A 222 10.30 34.92 -7.76
C ILE A 222 10.34 33.40 -7.94
N ILE A 223 10.31 32.96 -9.19
CA ILE A 223 10.40 31.54 -9.55
C ILE A 223 11.84 31.24 -9.94
N ASP A 224 12.45 30.32 -9.20
CA ASP A 224 13.73 29.73 -9.56
C ASP A 224 13.51 28.66 -10.63
N PRO A 225 13.94 28.86 -11.89
CA PRO A 225 13.70 27.90 -12.97
C PRO A 225 14.44 26.57 -12.77
N SER A 226 15.41 26.50 -11.86
CA SER A 226 16.13 25.25 -11.52
C SER A 226 15.33 24.32 -10.61
N LYS A 227 14.23 24.80 -10.01
CA LYS A 227 13.45 24.05 -9.01
C LYS A 227 12.02 23.82 -9.47
N GLN A 228 11.45 22.70 -9.01
CA GLN A 228 10.04 22.42 -9.23
C GLN A 228 9.18 23.48 -8.56
N ASP A 229 8.30 24.10 -9.34
CA ASP A 229 7.37 25.10 -8.82
C ASP A 229 6.26 24.47 -7.97
N ILE A 230 6.34 24.69 -6.66
CA ILE A 230 5.34 24.22 -5.68
C ILE A 230 3.95 24.81 -5.91
N ALA A 231 3.83 25.97 -6.57
CA ALA A 231 2.54 26.59 -6.87
C ALA A 231 1.76 25.85 -7.97
N GLN A 232 2.43 25.01 -8.77
CA GLN A 232 1.77 24.20 -9.80
C GLN A 232 1.14 22.91 -9.26
N GLN A 233 1.28 22.63 -7.97
CA GLN A 233 0.61 21.48 -7.36
C GLN A 233 -0.92 21.60 -7.50
N PRO A 234 -1.66 20.50 -7.75
CA PRO A 234 -3.08 20.57 -8.12
C PRO A 234 -3.95 21.37 -7.14
N VAL A 235 -3.72 21.17 -5.83
CA VAL A 235 -4.44 21.89 -4.77
C VAL A 235 -4.11 23.38 -4.80
N ALA A 236 -2.84 23.75 -4.94
CA ALA A 236 -2.40 25.15 -4.94
C ALA A 236 -2.90 25.90 -6.19
N LYS A 237 -2.76 25.26 -7.36
CA LYS A 237 -3.29 25.78 -8.63
C LYS A 237 -4.79 26.04 -8.55
N HIS A 238 -5.56 25.06 -8.07
CA HIS A 238 -7.01 25.21 -7.89
C HIS A 238 -7.37 26.33 -6.90
N TRP A 239 -6.64 26.45 -5.78
CA TRP A 239 -6.90 27.51 -4.80
C TRP A 239 -6.76 28.92 -5.40
N ARG A 240 -5.77 29.11 -6.27
CA ARG A 240 -5.58 30.36 -7.02
C ARG A 240 -6.71 30.60 -8.02
N GLU A 241 -7.03 29.60 -8.85
CA GLU A 241 -8.06 29.70 -9.90
C GLU A 241 -9.45 29.96 -9.31
N ALA A 242 -9.80 29.27 -8.24
CA ALA A 242 -11.08 29.42 -7.54
C ALA A 242 -11.10 30.57 -6.51
N LYS A 243 -10.01 31.35 -6.43
CA LYS A 243 -9.85 32.50 -5.52
C LYS A 243 -10.18 32.18 -4.05
N HIS A 244 -9.76 31.02 -3.58
CA HIS A 244 -9.99 30.58 -2.20
C HIS A 244 -8.99 31.18 -1.23
N SER A 245 -9.45 31.47 -0.01
CA SER A 245 -8.58 31.92 1.07
C SER A 245 -7.74 30.76 1.64
N PRO A 246 -6.46 30.97 2.01
CA PRO A 246 -5.66 29.98 2.73
C PRO A 246 -6.26 29.52 4.08
N ALA A 247 -7.13 30.33 4.68
CA ALA A 247 -7.82 29.99 5.92
C ALA A 247 -8.91 28.92 5.72
N GLN A 248 -9.45 28.80 4.50
CA GLN A 248 -10.47 27.80 4.16
C GLN A 248 -9.89 26.39 3.97
N PHE A 249 -8.56 26.22 4.06
CA PHE A 249 -7.91 24.93 3.94
C PHE A 249 -8.34 23.99 5.08
N LYS A 250 -8.96 22.86 4.72
CA LYS A 250 -9.39 21.83 5.66
C LYS A 250 -8.92 20.44 5.20
N CYS A 251 -8.38 19.66 6.14
CA CYS A 251 -7.79 18.35 5.88
C CYS A 251 -8.31 17.30 6.87
N MET A 252 -8.45 16.05 6.45
CA MET A 252 -8.85 14.94 7.32
C MET A 252 -8.03 13.70 7.00
N PRO A 253 -7.28 13.09 7.95
CA PRO A 253 -6.79 11.74 7.75
C PRO A 253 -7.98 10.79 7.76
N ILE A 254 -8.07 9.95 6.74
CA ILE A 254 -9.20 9.04 6.52
C ILE A 254 -8.84 7.57 6.70
N ASP A 255 -7.55 7.26 6.62
CA ASP A 255 -7.06 5.90 6.74
C ASP A 255 -5.61 5.85 7.21
N HIS A 256 -5.28 4.84 8.00
CA HIS A 256 -3.93 4.59 8.51
C HIS A 256 -3.45 3.23 8.03
N VAL A 257 -2.27 3.18 7.42
CA VAL A 257 -1.64 1.96 6.93
C VAL A 257 -0.55 1.54 7.92
N PRO A 258 -0.88 0.68 8.91
CA PRO A 258 0.12 0.25 9.87
C PRO A 258 1.22 -0.55 9.18
N LYS A 259 2.43 -0.46 9.73
CA LYS A 259 3.56 -1.25 9.23
C LYS A 259 3.25 -2.74 9.40
N PRO A 260 3.31 -3.55 8.34
CA PRO A 260 3.08 -4.98 8.44
C PRO A 260 4.16 -5.63 9.34
N PRO A 261 3.80 -6.58 10.23
CA PRO A 261 4.75 -7.24 11.13
C PRO A 261 5.88 -7.97 10.40
N ARG A 262 5.59 -8.47 9.19
CA ARG A 262 6.54 -9.22 8.36
C ARG A 262 7.38 -8.34 7.44
N GLY A 263 7.34 -7.02 7.64
CA GLY A 263 7.87 -6.06 6.69
C GLY A 263 7.13 -6.13 5.35
N GLY A 264 7.75 -5.56 4.33
CA GLY A 264 7.15 -5.36 3.02
C GLY A 264 7.27 -3.90 2.60
N ASP A 265 7.00 -3.65 1.33
CA ASP A 265 7.03 -2.29 0.78
C ASP A 265 5.80 -1.51 1.27
N ILE A 266 6.00 -0.77 2.37
CA ILE A 266 4.97 0.01 3.03
C ILE A 266 4.55 1.18 2.15
N GLU A 267 5.47 1.73 1.35
CA GLU A 267 5.15 2.82 0.43
C GLU A 267 4.22 2.32 -0.68
N LYS A 268 4.45 1.12 -1.20
CA LYS A 268 3.55 0.48 -2.16
C LYS A 268 2.19 0.15 -1.55
N LEU A 269 2.12 -0.31 -0.30
CA LEU A 269 0.84 -0.50 0.41
C LEU A 269 0.08 0.82 0.53
N LEU A 270 0.79 1.90 0.87
CA LEU A 270 0.23 3.22 1.02
C LEU A 270 -0.24 3.79 -0.33
N LEU A 271 0.51 3.59 -1.42
CA LEU A 271 0.10 3.93 -2.78
C LEU A 271 -1.16 3.18 -3.22
N LYS A 272 -1.27 1.88 -2.93
CA LYS A 272 -2.48 1.09 -3.21
C LYS A 272 -3.70 1.64 -2.46
N ARG A 273 -3.53 2.05 -1.19
CA ARG A 273 -4.62 2.66 -0.41
C ARG A 273 -4.99 4.05 -0.90
N GLU A 274 -4.02 4.87 -1.29
CA GLU A 274 -4.27 6.16 -1.93
C GLU A 274 -5.06 6.00 -3.22
N ALA A 275 -4.64 5.10 -4.13
CA ALA A 275 -5.33 4.84 -5.38
C ALA A 275 -6.77 4.34 -5.16
N PHE A 276 -6.97 3.45 -4.18
CA PHE A 276 -8.30 3.02 -3.76
C PHE A 276 -9.18 4.20 -3.35
N TRP A 277 -8.70 5.10 -2.49
CA TRP A 277 -9.50 6.22 -2.00
C TRP A 277 -9.71 7.32 -3.06
N ILE A 278 -8.74 7.54 -3.96
CA ILE A 278 -8.92 8.44 -5.11
C ILE A 278 -10.07 7.93 -5.99
N PHE A 279 -10.14 6.62 -6.22
CA PHE A 279 -11.21 6.00 -6.99
C PHE A 279 -12.54 6.01 -6.23
N GLU A 280 -12.57 5.52 -4.99
CA GLU A 280 -13.80 5.39 -4.17
C GLU A 280 -14.46 6.74 -3.84
N LEU A 281 -13.69 7.82 -3.78
CA LEU A 281 -14.19 9.18 -3.51
C LEU A 281 -14.24 10.05 -4.77
N ASP A 282 -13.93 9.46 -5.93
CA ASP A 282 -13.86 10.13 -7.24
C ASP A 282 -13.09 11.47 -7.16
N CYS A 283 -11.88 11.43 -6.62
CA CYS A 283 -11.07 12.63 -6.42
C CYS A 283 -10.41 13.14 -7.71
N VAL A 284 -10.59 12.48 -8.86
CA VAL A 284 -9.94 12.87 -10.12
C VAL A 284 -10.70 14.01 -10.80
N ALA A 285 -9.97 14.98 -11.37
CA ALA A 285 -10.54 16.08 -12.14
C ALA A 285 -11.39 15.55 -13.32
N PRO A 286 -12.54 16.18 -13.65
CA PRO A 286 -13.07 17.42 -13.06
C PRO A 286 -13.90 17.22 -11.77
N LYS A 287 -14.14 15.97 -11.37
CA LYS A 287 -14.98 15.62 -10.23
C LYS A 287 -14.30 15.75 -8.87
N GLY A 288 -12.98 15.93 -8.87
CA GLY A 288 -12.14 16.25 -7.72
C GLY A 288 -10.88 17.01 -8.13
N LEU A 289 -9.87 17.03 -7.25
CA LEU A 289 -8.67 17.85 -7.40
C LEU A 289 -7.41 17.08 -7.81
N ASN A 290 -7.44 15.74 -7.82
CA ASN A 290 -6.33 14.93 -8.29
C ASN A 290 -6.24 14.99 -9.82
N GLY A 291 -5.03 15.10 -10.36
CA GLY A 291 -4.83 15.18 -11.82
C GLY A 291 -5.12 13.88 -12.55
N GLN A 292 -4.56 12.77 -12.08
CA GLN A 292 -4.75 11.44 -12.69
C GLN A 292 -4.71 10.33 -11.62
N LEU A 293 -5.40 9.22 -11.91
CA LEU A 293 -5.34 8.01 -11.09
C LEU A 293 -4.18 7.13 -11.57
N GLN A 294 -3.16 6.95 -10.74
CA GLN A 294 -2.02 6.08 -11.05
C GLN A 294 -2.23 4.69 -10.45
N LEU A 295 -2.28 3.67 -11.32
CA LEU A 295 -2.48 2.26 -10.92
C LEU A 295 -1.19 1.41 -10.98
N ASN A 296 -0.04 2.04 -11.25
CA ASN A 296 1.25 1.35 -11.37
C ASN A 296 1.64 0.56 -10.11
N CYS A 297 1.15 1.00 -8.94
CA CYS A 297 1.37 0.29 -7.68
C CYS A 297 0.78 -1.13 -7.65
N PHE A 298 -0.13 -1.48 -8.58
CA PHE A 298 -0.73 -2.82 -8.70
C PHE A 298 -0.03 -3.72 -9.73
N LEU A 299 0.86 -3.19 -10.57
CA LEU A 299 1.51 -3.93 -11.67
C LEU A 299 2.80 -4.64 -11.28
N THR A 300 3.22 -4.50 -10.02
CA THR A 300 4.40 -5.14 -9.44
C THR A 300 4.04 -5.80 -8.12
#